data_AF-A0A9Y2IRN2-F1
#
_entry.id   AF-A0A9Y2IRN2-F1
#
_cell.length_a   1.000
_cell.length_b   1.000
_cell.length_c   1.000
_cell.angle_alpha   90.00
_cell.angle_beta   90.00
_cell.angle_gamma   90.00
#
_symmetry.space_group_name_H-M   'P 1'
#
loop_
_entity.id
_entity.type
_entity.pdbx_description
1 polymer ?
#
loop_
_entity_poly.entity_id
_entity_poly.type
_entity_poly.pdbx_seq_one_letter_code
_entity_poly.pdbx_strand_id
1 'polypeptide(L)'
;MFANAKTFRNEVRRLVAAGPAPRWIVVAAEPVTDVDTTAADMLRDLDDELNARDTHLVLAELKDPVRRKIDRYELTRTLDPAHFYPTIGAAVAAFREETSADWVPFRTGEPERPSSHG
;
A
#
# COMPACT_ATOMS: atom_id res chain seq x y z
N MET A 1 -4.06 -10.87 -13.87
CA MET A 1 -3.48 -11.90 -12.97
C MET A 1 -2.38 -11.23 -12.16
N PHE A 2 -2.36 -11.42 -10.84
CA PHE A 2 -1.39 -10.81 -9.94
C PHE A 2 -0.02 -11.51 -10.07
N ALA A 3 0.62 -11.41 -11.23
CA ALA A 3 1.84 -12.17 -11.56
C ALA A 3 3.05 -11.84 -10.65
N ASN A 4 3.02 -10.68 -9.98
CA ASN A 4 4.14 -10.17 -9.16
C ASN A 4 3.90 -10.27 -7.64
N ALA A 5 2.93 -11.08 -7.21
CA ALA A 5 2.53 -11.19 -5.80
C ALA A 5 3.72 -11.52 -4.87
N LYS A 6 4.60 -12.44 -5.27
CA LYS A 6 5.83 -12.77 -4.53
C LYS A 6 6.83 -11.62 -4.47
N THR A 7 7.04 -10.93 -5.60
CA THR A 7 7.94 -9.77 -5.68
C THR A 7 7.44 -8.66 -4.76
N PHE A 8 6.14 -8.38 -4.78
CA PHE A 8 5.50 -7.42 -3.89
C PHE A 8 5.74 -7.75 -2.41
N ARG A 9 5.51 -8.99 -1.99
CA ARG A 9 5.77 -9.46 -0.62
C ARG A 9 7.20 -9.20 -0.17
N ASN A 10 8.16 -9.55 -1.02
CA ASN A 10 9.59 -9.40 -0.69
C ASN A 10 9.97 -7.94 -0.51
N GLU A 11 9.42 -7.06 -1.36
CA GLU A 11 9.68 -5.63 -1.30
C GLU A 11 9.09 -4.98 -0.05
N VAL A 12 7.86 -5.34 0.30
CA VAL A 12 7.21 -4.91 1.55
C VAL A 12 8.02 -5.36 2.77
N ARG A 13 8.42 -6.64 2.82
CA ARG A 13 9.25 -7.16 3.91
C ARG A 13 10.60 -6.45 4.02
N ARG A 14 11.23 -6.15 2.88
CA ARG A 14 12.49 -5.40 2.84
C ARG A 14 12.31 -4.00 3.42
N LEU A 15 11.22 -3.31 3.08
CA LEU A 15 10.92 -1.97 3.61
C LEU A 15 10.74 -2.00 5.13
N VAL A 16 9.97 -2.95 5.65
CA VAL A 16 9.75 -3.08 7.12
C VAL A 16 11.04 -3.47 7.85
N ALA A 17 11.94 -4.22 7.21
CA ALA A 17 13.21 -4.63 7.81
C ALA A 17 14.29 -3.52 7.84
N ALA A 18 14.16 -2.47 7.03
CA ALA A 18 15.24 -1.50 6.77
C ALA A 18 15.29 -0.28 7.71
N GLY A 19 14.37 -0.14 8.66
CA GLY A 19 14.30 1.02 9.54
C GLY A 19 13.20 0.88 10.59
N PRO A 20 12.81 1.96 11.29
CA PRO A 20 11.59 1.90 12.11
C PRO A 20 10.43 1.46 11.22
N ALA A 21 9.71 0.43 11.66
CA ALA A 21 8.61 -0.12 10.88
C ALA A 21 7.56 0.98 10.65
N PRO A 22 7.11 1.20 9.40
CA PRO A 22 6.06 2.17 9.13
C PRO A 22 4.75 1.70 9.77
N ARG A 23 3.94 2.63 10.27
CA ARG A 23 2.58 2.30 10.71
C ARG A 23 1.72 1.84 9.54
N TRP A 24 1.79 2.53 8.39
CA TRP A 24 0.99 2.21 7.20
C TRP A 24 1.87 2.00 5.97
N ILE A 25 1.54 1.00 5.16
CA ILE A 25 2.10 0.77 3.83
C ILE A 25 0.98 0.94 2.81
N VAL A 26 1.00 2.07 2.10
CA VAL A 26 0.00 2.37 1.06
C VAL A 26 0.44 1.81 -0.28
N VAL A 27 -0.41 0.98 -0.89
CA VAL A 27 -0.20 0.34 -2.19
C VAL A 27 -1.13 0.97 -3.22
N ALA A 28 -0.56 1.54 -4.27
CA ALA A 28 -1.30 1.96 -5.45
C ALA A 28 -1.73 0.72 -6.25
N ALA A 29 -3.01 0.37 -6.18
CA ALA A 29 -3.59 -0.83 -6.76
C ALA A 29 -4.24 -0.59 -8.13
N GLU A 30 -4.12 0.60 -8.73
CA GLU A 30 -4.55 0.87 -10.11
C GLU A 30 -4.06 -0.21 -11.11
N PRO A 31 -2.78 -0.62 -11.14
CA PRO A 31 -2.30 -1.61 -12.10
C PRO A 31 -2.79 -3.04 -11.80
N VAL A 32 -3.43 -3.25 -10.65
CA VAL A 32 -4.00 -4.54 -10.29
C VAL A 32 -5.28 -4.74 -11.09
N THR A 33 -5.20 -5.65 -12.07
CA THR A 33 -6.34 -6.00 -12.92
C THR A 33 -7.07 -7.27 -12.46
N ASP A 34 -6.40 -8.13 -11.70
CA ASP A 34 -6.99 -9.37 -11.19
C ASP A 34 -6.21 -9.96 -10.01
N VAL A 35 -6.92 -10.68 -9.13
CA VAL A 35 -6.39 -11.43 -7.99
C VAL A 35 -6.92 -12.87 -8.10
N ASP A 36 -6.01 -13.83 -8.09
CA ASP A 36 -6.34 -15.26 -7.96
C ASP A 36 -6.22 -15.70 -6.49
N THR A 37 -6.64 -16.94 -6.19
CA THR A 37 -6.58 -17.49 -4.84
C THR A 37 -5.16 -17.55 -4.27
N THR A 38 -4.13 -17.77 -5.09
CA THR A 38 -2.74 -17.85 -4.61
C THR A 38 -2.23 -16.47 -4.20
N ALA A 39 -2.53 -15.44 -4.99
CA ALA A 39 -2.23 -14.06 -4.64
C ALA A 39 -3.01 -13.61 -3.40
N ALA A 40 -4.25 -14.09 -3.25
CA ALA A 40 -5.04 -13.83 -2.06
C ALA A 40 -4.43 -14.44 -0.79
N ASP A 41 -4.12 -15.74 -0.80
CA ASP A 41 -3.49 -16.40 0.35
C ASP A 41 -2.19 -15.70 0.76
N MET A 42 -1.38 -15.30 -0.22
CA MET A 42 -0.14 -14.57 0.03
C MET A 42 -0.37 -13.17 0.65
N LEU A 43 -1.36 -12.41 0.16
CA LEU A 43 -1.69 -11.09 0.72
C LEU A 43 -2.18 -11.20 2.15
N ARG A 44 -2.94 -12.25 2.46
CA ARG A 44 -3.39 -12.56 3.82
C ARG A 44 -2.22 -12.85 4.75
N ASP A 45 -1.33 -13.77 4.36
CA ASP A 45 -0.13 -14.08 5.15
C ASP A 45 0.73 -12.83 5.40
N LEU A 46 0.88 -11.99 4.37
CA LEU A 46 1.63 -10.75 4.49
C LEU A 46 0.95 -9.77 5.44
N ASP A 47 -0.36 -9.60 5.35
CA ASP A 47 -1.11 -8.71 6.23
C ASP A 47 -1.03 -9.16 7.70
N ASP A 48 -1.19 -10.45 7.97
CA ASP A 48 -1.00 -11.01 9.33
C ASP A 48 0.42 -10.76 9.87
N GLU A 49 1.44 -10.93 9.03
CA GLU A 49 2.84 -10.65 9.39
C GLU A 49 3.10 -9.17 9.71
N LEU A 50 2.43 -8.26 9.00
CA LEU A 50 2.58 -6.82 9.18
C LEU A 50 1.81 -6.35 10.42
N ASN A 51 0.57 -6.83 10.60
CA ASN A 51 -0.27 -6.50 11.75
C ASN A 51 0.40 -6.91 13.07
N ALA A 52 1.13 -8.04 13.09
CA ALA A 52 1.94 -8.48 14.24
C ALA A 52 3.06 -7.49 14.62
N ARG A 53 3.38 -6.52 13.76
CA ARG A 53 4.41 -5.50 13.95
C ARG A 53 3.82 -4.09 14.03
N ASP A 54 2.50 -3.96 14.19
CA ASP A 54 1.78 -2.67 14.18
C ASP A 54 1.97 -1.91 12.84
N THR A 55 2.13 -2.67 11.74
CA THR A 55 2.16 -2.18 10.38
C THR A 55 0.90 -2.63 9.65
N HIS A 56 0.18 -1.72 9.02
CA HIS A 56 -1.05 -2.02 8.29
C HIS A 56 -0.88 -1.85 6.79
N LEU A 57 -1.41 -2.80 6.02
CA LEU A 57 -1.49 -2.69 4.58
C LEU A 57 -2.72 -1.86 4.19
N VAL A 58 -2.51 -0.86 3.32
CA VAL A 58 -3.56 0.07 2.87
C VAL A 58 -3.62 0.06 1.36
N LEU A 59 -4.80 -0.15 0.78
CA LEU A 59 -5.00 -0.26 -0.66
C LEU A 59 -5.65 1.01 -1.21
N ALA A 60 -4.99 1.66 -2.17
CA ALA A 60 -5.51 2.82 -2.88
C ALA A 60 -5.81 2.48 -4.35
N GLU A 61 -6.79 3.13 -4.96
CA GLU A 61 -7.09 3.02 -6.41
C GLU A 61 -7.46 1.60 -6.88
N LEU A 62 -7.96 0.78 -5.96
CA LEU A 62 -8.39 -0.58 -6.27
C LEU A 62 -9.69 -0.58 -7.08
N LYS A 63 -9.67 -1.24 -8.25
CA LYS A 63 -10.85 -1.37 -9.13
C LYS A 63 -11.93 -2.25 -8.50
N ASP A 64 -13.20 -1.85 -8.59
CA ASP A 64 -14.34 -2.57 -7.98
C ASP A 64 -14.41 -4.08 -8.30
N PRO A 65 -14.15 -4.55 -9.54
CA PRO A 65 -14.16 -5.99 -9.82
C PRO A 65 -13.10 -6.76 -9.03
N VAL A 66 -11.95 -6.13 -8.76
CA VAL A 66 -10.86 -6.71 -7.97
C VAL A 66 -11.23 -6.70 -6.49
N ARG A 67 -11.81 -5.61 -5.99
CA ARG A 67 -12.33 -5.55 -4.61
C ARG A 67 -13.32 -6.66 -4.32
N ARG A 68 -14.29 -6.88 -5.22
CA ARG A 68 -15.26 -7.99 -5.07
C ARG A 68 -14.60 -9.37 -5.06
N LYS A 69 -13.48 -9.56 -5.75
CA LYS A 69 -12.72 -10.83 -5.70
C LYS A 69 -11.99 -10.98 -4.37
N ILE A 70 -11.38 -9.91 -3.87
CA ILE A 70 -10.76 -9.85 -2.54
C ILE A 70 -11.80 -10.21 -1.45
N ASP A 71 -12.98 -9.57 -1.49
CA ASP A 71 -14.08 -9.87 -0.56
C ASP A 71 -14.52 -11.33 -0.65
N ARG A 72 -14.65 -11.87 -1.87
CA ARG A 72 -15.05 -13.26 -2.11
C ARG A 72 -14.04 -14.26 -1.57
N TYR A 73 -12.75 -13.92 -1.57
CA TYR A 73 -11.69 -14.76 -1.01
C TYR A 73 -11.48 -14.54 0.49
N GLU A 74 -12.36 -13.77 1.15
CA GLU A 74 -12.34 -13.54 2.60
C GLU A 74 -11.05 -12.87 3.12
N LEU A 75 -10.32 -12.20 2.22
CA LEU A 75 -9.13 -11.40 2.54
C LEU A 75 -9.44 -10.21 3.46
N THR A 76 -10.68 -9.73 3.46
CA THR A 76 -11.18 -8.67 4.35
C THR A 76 -11.36 -9.11 5.80
N ARG A 77 -11.06 -10.37 6.13
CA ARG A 77 -11.00 -10.82 7.53
C ARG A 77 -9.73 -10.34 8.24
N THR A 78 -8.68 -10.05 7.49
CA THR A 78 -7.40 -9.56 8.02
C THR A 78 -7.17 -8.12 7.57
N LEU A 79 -7.43 -7.82 6.29
CA LEU A 79 -7.39 -6.45 5.78
C LEU A 79 -8.54 -5.64 6.39
N ASP A 80 -8.19 -4.60 7.14
CA ASP A 80 -9.17 -3.66 7.69
C ASP A 80 -10.04 -3.08 6.54
N PRO A 81 -11.37 -3.27 6.57
CA PRO A 81 -12.28 -2.68 5.59
C PRO A 81 -12.19 -1.15 5.47
N ALA A 82 -11.67 -0.47 6.50
CA ALA A 82 -11.42 0.97 6.49
C ALA A 82 -10.17 1.37 5.68
N HIS A 83 -9.29 0.43 5.35
CA HIS A 83 -8.01 0.69 4.64
C HIS A 83 -8.11 0.59 3.11
N PHE A 84 -9.30 0.87 2.56
CA PHE A 84 -9.54 0.97 1.11
C PHE A 84 -9.87 2.40 0.73
N TYR A 85 -9.01 3.03 -0.06
CA TYR A 85 -9.14 4.43 -0.44
C TYR A 85 -9.25 4.61 -1.96
N PRO A 86 -10.01 5.62 -2.42
CA PRO A 86 -10.16 5.88 -3.85
C PRO A 86 -8.87 6.40 -4.50
N THR A 87 -7.99 7.06 -3.73
CA THR A 87 -6.71 7.62 -4.21
C THR A 87 -5.64 7.49 -3.14
N ILE A 88 -4.37 7.55 -3.54
CA ILE A 88 -3.25 7.61 -2.59
C ILE A 88 -3.37 8.86 -1.68
N GLY A 89 -3.79 9.99 -2.26
CA GLY A 89 -3.99 11.23 -1.51
C GLY A 89 -5.04 11.10 -0.40
N ALA A 90 -6.13 10.37 -0.66
CA ALA A 90 -7.15 10.08 0.35
C ALA A 90 -6.60 9.20 1.48
N ALA A 91 -5.79 8.18 1.16
CA ALA A 91 -5.15 7.34 2.18
C ALA A 91 -4.19 8.16 3.05
N VAL A 92 -3.38 9.04 2.45
CA VAL A 92 -2.47 9.92 3.19
C VAL A 92 -3.23 10.92 4.07
N ALA A 93 -4.34 11.47 3.58
CA ALA A 93 -5.20 12.37 4.37
C ALA A 93 -5.76 11.65 5.60
N ALA A 94 -6.31 10.44 5.44
CA ALA A 94 -6.82 9.64 6.53
C ALA A 94 -5.73 9.29 7.56
N PHE A 95 -4.54 8.90 7.10
CA PHE A 95 -3.41 8.64 8.00
C PHE A 95 -3.05 9.87 8.85
N ARG A 96 -3.03 11.06 8.24
CA ARG A 96 -2.75 12.31 8.97
C ARG A 96 -3.81 12.63 10.01
N GLU A 97 -5.08 12.42 9.68
CA GLU A 97 -6.19 12.63 10.63
C GLU A 97 -6.08 11.69 11.83
N GLU A 98 -5.72 10.42 11.61
CA GLU A 98 -5.56 9.45 12.69
C GLU A 98 -4.31 9.71 13.54
N THR A 99 -3.22 10.12 12.93
CA THR A 99 -1.90 10.17 13.59
C THR A 99 -1.44 11.57 13.98
N SER A 100 -2.15 12.61 13.55
CA SER A 100 -1.68 14.01 13.59
C SER A 100 -0.29 14.20 12.97
N ALA A 101 0.12 13.32 12.04
CA ALA A 101 1.45 13.38 11.44
C ALA A 101 1.55 14.54 10.43
N ASP A 102 2.61 15.35 10.55
CA ASP A 102 3.01 16.31 9.53
C ASP A 102 3.72 15.57 8.38
N TRP A 103 2.95 14.92 7.50
CA TRP A 103 3.53 14.35 6.27
C TRP A 103 3.97 15.47 5.33
N VAL A 104 5.14 15.33 4.70
CA VAL A 104 5.57 16.23 3.61
C VAL A 104 5.59 15.42 2.32
N PRO A 105 4.87 15.83 1.26
CA PRO A 105 4.92 15.11 -0.02
C PRO A 105 6.35 15.04 -0.53
N PHE A 106 6.78 13.84 -0.93
CA PHE A 106 8.00 13.71 -1.71
C PHE A 106 7.80 14.42 -3.05
N ARG A 107 8.40 15.60 -3.20
CA ARG A 107 8.46 16.28 -4.50
C ARG A 107 9.51 15.57 -5.31
N THR A 108 9.10 14.79 -6.31
CA THR A 108 10.02 14.35 -7.37
C THR A 108 10.63 15.60 -7.99
N GLY A 109 11.96 15.71 -7.93
CA GLY A 109 12.70 16.93 -8.22
C GLY A 109 12.30 17.61 -9.53
N GLU A 110 11.99 18.89 -9.45
CA GLU A 110 12.24 19.80 -10.58
C GLU A 110 13.75 19.74 -10.89
N PRO A 111 14.16 19.59 -12.16
CA PRO A 111 15.58 19.69 -12.49
C PRO A 111 16.08 21.08 -12.09
N GLU A 112 17.12 21.13 -11.27
CA GLU A 112 17.85 22.37 -11.00
C GLU A 112 18.25 22.97 -12.35
N ARG A 113 17.67 24.11 -12.70
CA ARG A 113 18.11 24.87 -13.87
C ARG A 113 19.54 25.32 -13.56
N PRO A 114 20.54 25.01 -14.41
CA PRO A 114 21.89 25.49 -14.18
C PRO A 114 21.87 27.02 -14.18
N SER A 115 22.26 27.60 -13.05
CA SER A 115 22.53 29.03 -12.92
C SER A 115 23.66 29.40 -13.89
N SER A 116 23.30 29.99 -15.03
CA SER A 116 24.26 30.66 -15.91
C SER A 116 24.96 31.76 -15.12
N HIS A 117 26.24 31.56 -14.82
CA HIS A 117 27.15 32.61 -14.44
C HIS A 117 27.41 33.47 -15.69
N GLY A 118 27.11 34.76 -15.58
CA GLY A 118 27.49 35.82 -16.52
C GLY A 118 27.84 37.06 -15.74
#